data_AF-A0A4S2TBK6-F1
#
_entry.id   AF-A0A4S2TBK6-F1
#
_cell.length_a   1.000
_cell.length_b   1.000
_cell.length_c   1.000
_cell.angle_alpha   90.00
_cell.angle_beta   90.00
_cell.angle_gamma   90.00
#
_symmetry.space_group_name_H-M   'P 1'
#
loop_
_entity.id
_entity.type
_entity.pdbx_description
1 polymer ?
#
loop_
_entity_poly.entity_id
_entity_poly.type
_entity_poly.pdbx_seq_one_letter_code
_entity_poly.pdbx_strand_id
1 'polypeptide(L)'
;MTSTTIPHPDPTTVIADIRRRAAAGTLPLTVQILQLLGASMEIEARLAAAEAVFPGITRITDERPATLAVYTVTRHGSSLGTYATREAARAKGEACLKRCPLPEGVTTSWAPDNGDEHAPEDLMTFGPGPDDESLTSIRITVQPVLVDYDPAVEG
;
A
#
# COMPACT_ATOMS: atom_id res chain seq x y z
N MET A 1 -36.19 32.71 24.48
CA MET A 1 -35.68 31.35 24.76
C MET A 1 -34.53 31.09 23.80
N THR A 2 -33.28 31.19 24.27
CA THR A 2 -32.09 30.92 23.46
C THR A 2 -31.76 29.43 23.54
N SER A 3 -32.08 28.68 22.49
CA SER A 3 -31.62 27.29 22.34
C SER A 3 -30.10 27.30 22.27
N THR A 4 -29.47 26.75 23.30
CA THR A 4 -28.02 26.50 23.30
C THR A 4 -27.80 25.20 22.55
N THR A 5 -27.39 25.30 21.28
CA THR A 5 -26.88 24.14 20.53
C THR A 5 -25.57 23.72 21.19
N ILE A 6 -25.59 22.63 21.95
CA ILE A 6 -24.37 22.05 22.50
C ILE A 6 -23.56 21.51 21.32
N PRO A 7 -22.32 21.96 21.10
CA PRO A 7 -21.48 21.42 20.04
C PRO A 7 -21.27 19.93 20.31
N HIS A 8 -21.61 19.08 19.34
CA HIS A 8 -21.35 17.65 19.43
C HIS A 8 -19.83 17.46 19.45
N PRO A 9 -19.25 16.83 20.49
CA PRO A 9 -17.82 16.62 20.53
C PRO A 9 -17.40 15.75 19.35
N ASP A 10 -16.27 16.10 18.75
CA ASP A 10 -15.71 15.36 17.64
C ASP A 10 -15.51 13.87 18.06
N PRO A 11 -16.05 12.90 17.32
CA PRO A 11 -16.00 11.49 17.68
C PRO A 11 -14.55 10.98 17.84
N THR A 12 -13.59 11.56 17.13
CA THR A 12 -12.17 11.22 17.22
C THR A 12 -11.59 11.59 18.59
N THR A 13 -11.95 12.77 19.11
CA THR A 13 -11.55 13.22 20.44
C THR A 13 -12.26 12.43 21.55
N VAL A 14 -13.50 12.00 21.35
CA VAL A 14 -14.24 11.13 22.29
C VAL A 14 -13.58 9.75 22.42
N ILE A 15 -13.23 9.10 21.31
CA ILE A 15 -12.57 7.79 21.31
C ILE A 15 -11.18 7.88 21.97
N ALA A 16 -10.42 8.94 21.69
CA ALA A 16 -9.12 9.17 22.31
C ALA A 16 -9.21 9.37 23.83
N ASP A 17 -10.23 10.08 24.32
CA ASP A 17 -10.48 10.24 25.76
C ASP A 17 -10.87 8.92 26.44
N ILE A 18 -11.76 8.15 25.80
CA ILE A 18 -12.17 6.82 26.28
C ILE A 18 -10.95 5.90 26.42
N ARG A 19 -10.07 5.85 25.42
CA ARG A 19 -8.82 5.06 25.45
C ARG A 19 -7.91 5.50 26.59
N ARG A 20 -7.70 6.82 26.74
CA ARG A 20 -6.86 7.39 27.80
C ARG A 20 -7.39 7.02 29.18
N ARG A 21 -8.69 7.18 29.40
CA ARG A 21 -9.33 6.88 30.70
C ARG A 21 -9.37 5.38 30.99
N ALA A 22 -9.58 4.54 29.97
CA ALA A 22 -9.49 3.09 30.08
C ALA A 22 -8.07 2.65 30.46
N ALA A 23 -7.04 3.17 29.80
CA ALA A 23 -5.64 2.90 30.13
C ALA A 23 -5.27 3.36 31.56
N ALA A 24 -5.83 4.50 32.00
CA ALA A 24 -5.66 4.99 33.36
C ALA A 24 -6.50 4.25 34.41
N GLY A 25 -7.34 3.28 34.02
CA GLY A 25 -8.25 2.57 34.93
C GLY A 25 -9.36 3.43 35.55
N THR A 26 -9.60 4.62 34.98
CA THR A 26 -10.56 5.63 35.48
C THR A 26 -11.89 5.61 34.72
N LEU A 27 -12.01 4.72 33.74
CA LEU A 27 -13.21 4.54 32.96
C LEU A 27 -14.00 3.34 33.50
N PRO A 28 -15.30 3.50 33.83
CA PRO A 28 -16.14 2.35 34.17
C PRO A 28 -16.28 1.45 32.94
N LEU A 29 -15.73 0.24 33.02
CA LEU A 29 -15.71 -0.74 31.93
C LEU A 29 -17.07 -1.44 31.79
N THR A 30 -18.06 -0.73 31.25
CA THR A 30 -19.32 -1.36 30.85
C THR A 30 -19.13 -2.22 29.61
N VAL A 31 -20.06 -3.14 29.36
CA VAL A 31 -20.05 -4.00 28.16
C VAL A 31 -19.98 -3.16 26.88
N GLN A 32 -20.70 -2.04 26.82
CA GLN A 32 -20.68 -1.13 25.66
C GLN A 32 -19.32 -0.45 25.46
N ILE A 33 -18.65 -0.06 26.54
CA ILE A 33 -17.31 0.55 26.49
C ILE A 33 -16.28 -0.47 26.02
N LEU A 34 -16.37 -1.71 26.49
CA LEU A 34 -15.49 -2.80 26.05
C LEU A 34 -15.71 -3.12 24.56
N GLN A 35 -16.96 -3.16 24.11
CA GLN A 35 -17.30 -3.35 22.69
C GLN A 35 -16.75 -2.21 21.82
N LEU A 36 -16.90 -0.96 22.26
CA LEU A 36 -16.38 0.21 21.54
C LEU A 36 -14.86 0.19 21.43
N LEU A 37 -14.15 -0.15 22.52
CA LEU A 37 -12.70 -0.31 22.52
C LEU A 37 -12.25 -1.42 21.57
N GLY A 38 -12.93 -2.58 21.60
CA GLY A 38 -12.66 -3.70 20.71
C GLY A 38 -12.83 -3.33 19.23
N ALA A 39 -13.96 -2.72 18.88
CA ALA A 39 -14.23 -2.26 17.51
C ALA A 39 -13.21 -1.21 17.04
N SER A 40 -12.83 -0.29 17.93
CA SER A 40 -11.83 0.74 17.61
C SER A 40 -10.44 0.13 17.35
N MET A 41 -10.04 -0.89 18.11
CA MET A 41 -8.79 -1.63 17.85
C MET A 41 -8.84 -2.40 16.54
N GLU A 42 -9.97 -3.04 16.22
CA GLU A 42 -10.15 -3.77 14.96
C GLU A 42 -10.06 -2.84 13.74
N ILE A 43 -10.71 -1.69 13.80
CA ILE A 43 -10.65 -0.66 12.74
C ILE A 43 -9.22 -0.17 12.55
N GLU A 44 -8.49 0.12 13.63
CA GLU A 44 -7.08 0.52 13.53
C GLU A 44 -6.18 -0.57 12.94
N ALA A 45 -6.40 -1.83 13.32
CA ALA A 45 -5.67 -2.95 12.74
C ALA A 45 -5.94 -3.09 11.23
N ARG A 46 -7.20 -2.90 10.80
CA ARG A 46 -7.57 -2.90 9.38
C ARG A 46 -6.98 -1.73 8.62
N LEU A 47 -6.98 -0.53 9.21
CA LEU A 47 -6.35 0.66 8.61
C LEU A 47 -4.83 0.49 8.48
N ALA A 48 -4.16 -0.02 9.51
CA ALA A 48 -2.73 -0.31 9.46
C ALA A 48 -2.39 -1.37 8.41
N ALA A 49 -3.21 -2.42 8.29
CA ALA A 49 -3.06 -3.44 7.25
C ALA A 49 -3.27 -2.85 5.85
N ALA A 50 -4.26 -1.98 5.67
CA ALA A 50 -4.51 -1.28 4.41
C ALA A 50 -3.34 -0.35 4.04
N GLU A 51 -2.83 0.44 4.99
CA GLU A 51 -1.69 1.35 4.80
C GLU A 51 -0.40 0.58 4.46
N ALA A 52 -0.19 -0.61 5.03
CA ALA A 52 0.95 -1.46 4.71
C ALA A 52 0.92 -1.99 3.26
N VAL A 53 -0.28 -2.22 2.70
CA VAL A 53 -0.46 -2.67 1.32
C VAL A 53 -0.48 -1.49 0.34
N PHE A 54 -1.08 -0.37 0.75
CA PHE A 54 -1.25 0.85 -0.02
C PHE A 54 -0.80 2.05 0.81
N PRO A 55 0.48 2.43 0.77
CA PRO A 55 0.97 3.60 1.48
C PRO A 55 0.19 4.85 1.07
N GLY A 56 -0.36 5.59 2.05
CA GLY A 56 -1.14 6.80 1.85
C GLY A 56 -2.64 6.59 1.66
N ILE A 57 -3.16 5.36 1.60
CA ILE A 57 -4.59 5.08 1.40
C ILE A 57 -5.46 5.67 2.52
N THR A 58 -4.94 5.72 3.75
CA THR A 58 -5.67 6.27 4.91
C THR A 58 -5.68 7.80 4.94
N ARG A 59 -4.95 8.45 4.02
CA ARG A 59 -4.88 9.92 3.87
C ARG A 59 -5.70 10.42 2.68
N ILE A 60 -6.45 9.54 2.02
CA ILE A 60 -7.39 9.94 0.98
C ILE A 60 -8.52 10.69 1.68
N THR A 61 -8.54 12.01 1.49
CA THR A 61 -9.55 12.92 2.05
C THR A 61 -10.23 13.65 0.90
N ASP A 62 -11.49 14.03 1.08
CA ASP A 62 -12.31 14.78 0.11
C ASP A 62 -11.64 16.06 -0.41
N GLU A 63 -10.66 16.61 0.33
CA GLU A 63 -10.04 17.90 0.01
C GLU A 63 -8.90 17.81 -1.01
N ARG A 64 -8.24 16.65 -1.20
CA ARG A 64 -7.13 16.49 -2.15
C ARG A 64 -7.00 15.06 -2.69
N PRO A 65 -6.91 14.87 -4.02
CA PRO A 65 -6.63 13.57 -4.60
C PRO A 65 -5.27 13.06 -4.14
N ALA A 66 -5.22 11.82 -3.65
CA ALA A 66 -3.97 11.19 -3.26
C ALA A 66 -3.28 10.59 -4.49
N THR A 67 -1.96 10.76 -4.57
CA THR A 67 -1.16 10.08 -5.59
C THR A 67 -0.77 8.69 -5.07
N LEU A 68 -1.29 7.64 -5.70
CA LEU A 68 -0.83 6.27 -5.49
C LEU A 68 0.08 5.85 -6.64
N ALA A 69 1.05 4.97 -6.36
CA ALA A 69 1.86 4.35 -7.40
C ALA A 69 1.26 3.01 -7.81
N VAL A 70 1.15 2.78 -9.11
CA VAL A 70 0.73 1.51 -9.68
C VAL A 70 1.89 0.92 -10.48
N TYR A 71 2.16 -0.36 -10.27
CA TYR A 71 3.31 -1.07 -10.85
C TYR A 71 2.82 -2.07 -11.88
N THR A 72 3.11 -1.82 -13.16
CA THR A 72 2.72 -2.73 -14.24
C THR A 72 3.92 -3.57 -14.65
N VAL A 73 3.77 -4.89 -14.63
CA VAL A 73 4.78 -5.83 -15.09
C VAL A 73 4.50 -6.17 -16.55
N THR A 74 5.48 -6.05 -17.42
CA THR A 74 5.39 -6.46 -18.83
C THR A 74 6.49 -7.46 -19.17
N ARG A 75 6.25 -8.31 -20.17
CA ARG A 75 7.26 -9.15 -20.80
C ARG A 75 7.13 -9.10 -22.31
N HIS A 76 8.20 -8.75 -23.02
CA HIS A 76 8.16 -8.53 -24.48
C HIS A 76 7.02 -7.58 -24.89
N GLY A 77 6.76 -6.53 -24.09
CA GLY A 77 5.68 -5.57 -24.29
C GLY A 77 4.27 -6.05 -23.93
N SER A 78 4.08 -7.32 -23.57
CA SER A 78 2.79 -7.85 -23.11
C SER A 78 2.62 -7.66 -21.61
N SER A 79 1.47 -7.13 -21.16
CA SER A 79 1.17 -6.98 -19.73
C SER A 79 1.00 -8.35 -19.06
N LEU A 80 1.72 -8.54 -17.95
CA LEU A 80 1.64 -9.71 -17.08
C LEU A 80 0.78 -9.48 -15.84
N GLY A 81 0.47 -8.22 -15.55
CA GLY A 81 -0.35 -7.82 -14.41
C GLY A 81 -0.02 -6.43 -13.90
N THR A 82 -0.93 -5.92 -13.07
CA THR A 82 -0.84 -4.62 -12.43
C THR A 82 -0.91 -4.80 -10.92
N TYR A 83 -0.04 -4.12 -10.19
CA TYR A 83 0.20 -4.34 -8.76
C TYR A 83 0.21 -3.03 -7.99
N ALA A 84 -0.19 -3.13 -6.72
CA ALA A 84 -0.20 -2.03 -5.76
C ALA A 84 1.18 -1.68 -5.22
N THR A 85 2.11 -2.65 -5.21
CA THR A 85 3.45 -2.49 -4.64
C THR A 85 4.53 -2.94 -5.61
N ARG A 86 5.71 -2.33 -5.47
CA ARG A 86 6.90 -2.67 -6.26
C ARG A 86 7.34 -4.11 -5.99
N GLU A 87 7.29 -4.54 -4.74
CA GLU A 87 7.70 -5.88 -4.30
C GLU A 87 6.81 -6.97 -4.92
N ALA A 88 5.49 -6.74 -4.99
CA ALA A 88 4.57 -7.67 -5.62
C ALA A 88 4.82 -7.78 -7.14
N ALA A 89 5.11 -6.64 -7.79
CA ALA A 89 5.50 -6.61 -9.19
C ALA A 89 6.82 -7.36 -9.44
N ARG A 90 7.83 -7.16 -8.59
CA ARG A 90 9.13 -7.87 -8.66
C ARG A 90 8.97 -9.38 -8.48
N ALA A 91 8.22 -9.80 -7.46
CA ALA A 91 7.94 -11.21 -7.21
C ALA A 91 7.23 -11.88 -8.41
N LYS A 92 6.31 -11.16 -9.08
CA LYS A 92 5.69 -11.66 -10.32
C LYS A 92 6.71 -11.84 -11.44
N GLY A 93 7.57 -10.85 -11.68
CA GLY A 93 8.61 -10.92 -12.70
C GLY A 93 9.55 -12.10 -12.49
N GLU A 94 10.03 -12.29 -11.26
CA GLU A 94 10.90 -13.41 -10.89
C GLU A 94 10.19 -14.76 -11.02
N ALA A 95 8.91 -14.85 -10.65
CA ALA A 95 8.12 -16.05 -10.82
C ALA A 95 7.95 -16.45 -12.31
N CYS A 96 7.97 -15.48 -13.23
CA CYS A 96 7.97 -15.76 -14.66
C CYS A 96 9.26 -16.43 -15.14
N LEU A 97 10.41 -16.11 -14.54
CA LEU A 97 11.68 -16.79 -14.83
C LEU A 97 11.71 -18.23 -14.31
N LYS A 98 11.06 -18.53 -13.19
CA LYS A 98 11.01 -19.90 -12.64
C LYS A 98 10.41 -20.94 -13.62
N ARG A 99 9.67 -20.50 -14.65
CA ARG A 99 9.15 -21.38 -15.71
C ARG A 99 10.21 -21.82 -16.73
N CYS A 100 11.35 -21.14 -16.79
CA CYS A 100 12.49 -21.47 -17.62
C CYS A 100 13.74 -21.52 -16.72
N PRO A 101 14.18 -22.72 -16.26
CA PRO A 101 15.26 -22.80 -15.30
C PRO A 101 16.51 -22.10 -15.84
N LEU A 102 17.03 -21.18 -15.04
CA LEU A 102 18.25 -20.45 -15.36
C LEU A 102 19.45 -21.40 -15.31
N PRO A 103 20.47 -21.20 -16.17
CA PRO A 103 21.71 -21.95 -16.07
C PRO A 103 22.37 -21.84 -14.70
N GLU A 104 23.14 -22.85 -14.32
CA GLU A 104 23.88 -22.86 -13.05
C GLU A 104 24.87 -21.69 -12.98
N GLY A 105 24.92 -21.02 -11.83
CA GLY A 105 25.76 -19.83 -11.63
C GLY A 105 25.15 -18.52 -12.12
N VAL A 106 23.95 -18.53 -12.72
CA VAL A 106 23.24 -17.29 -13.10
C VAL A 106 22.48 -16.71 -11.90
N THR A 107 22.59 -15.40 -11.72
CA THR A 107 21.83 -14.64 -10.72
C THR A 107 20.91 -13.62 -11.38
N THR A 108 19.89 -13.15 -10.66
CA THR A 108 18.94 -12.15 -11.15
C THR A 108 18.96 -10.90 -10.28
N SER A 109 18.89 -9.74 -10.91
CA SER A 109 18.70 -8.46 -10.20
C SER A 109 17.77 -7.54 -10.97
N TRP A 110 17.05 -6.69 -10.24
CA TRP A 110 16.32 -5.57 -10.80
C TRP A 110 17.25 -4.37 -10.93
N ALA A 111 17.30 -3.77 -12.12
CA ALA A 111 18.04 -2.54 -12.36
C ALA A 111 17.07 -1.45 -12.82
N PRO A 112 17.01 -0.30 -12.13
CA PRO A 112 16.27 0.85 -12.64
C PRO A 112 17.00 1.46 -13.84
N ASP A 113 16.25 1.98 -14.81
CA ASP A 113 16.80 2.65 -15.99
C ASP A 113 17.67 3.87 -15.61
N ASN A 114 17.37 4.51 -14.47
CA ASN A 114 18.11 5.67 -13.94
C ASN A 114 17.86 5.84 -12.42
N GLY A 115 18.38 6.92 -11.83
CA GLY A 115 18.25 7.19 -10.39
C GLY A 115 16.89 7.75 -9.93
N ASP A 116 15.91 7.90 -10.82
CA ASP A 116 14.57 8.38 -10.48
C ASP A 116 13.75 7.32 -9.75
N GLU A 117 12.97 7.74 -8.74
CA GLU A 117 12.14 6.83 -7.96
C GLU A 117 11.03 6.17 -8.79
N HIS A 118 10.59 6.77 -9.89
CA HIS A 118 9.59 6.23 -10.81
C HIS A 118 10.21 5.68 -12.10
N ALA A 119 11.54 5.57 -12.15
CA ALA A 119 12.22 4.92 -13.26
C ALA A 119 11.66 3.51 -13.47
N PRO A 120 11.40 3.11 -14.72
CA PRO A 120 11.15 1.71 -15.02
C PRO A 120 12.32 0.85 -14.59
N GLU A 121 12.03 -0.39 -14.20
CA GLU A 121 13.03 -1.35 -13.78
C GLU A 121 13.01 -2.56 -14.69
N ASP A 122 14.17 -2.99 -15.15
CA ASP A 122 14.33 -4.21 -15.93
C ASP A 122 14.91 -5.33 -15.05
N LEU A 123 14.36 -6.53 -15.21
CA LEU A 123 14.92 -7.72 -14.61
C LEU A 123 16.04 -8.24 -15.49
N MET A 124 17.23 -8.31 -14.91
CA MET A 124 18.46 -8.69 -15.59
C MET A 124 18.96 -10.01 -15.03
N THR A 125 19.59 -10.82 -15.88
CA THR A 125 20.34 -12.00 -15.49
C THR A 125 21.82 -11.73 -15.64
N PHE A 126 22.62 -12.17 -14.67
CA PHE A 126 24.07 -12.09 -14.68
C PHE A 126 24.65 -13.50 -14.68
N GLY A 127 25.41 -13.84 -15.71
CA GLY A 127 26.15 -15.09 -15.80
C GLY A 127 27.42 -15.11 -14.92
N PRO A 128 28.10 -16.26 -14.83
CA PRO A 128 29.33 -16.39 -14.07
C PRO A 128 30.55 -15.70 -14.72
N GLY A 129 30.45 -15.27 -15.98
CA GLY A 129 31.48 -14.52 -16.70
C GLY A 129 31.42 -13.00 -16.47
N PRO A 130 32.52 -12.27 -16.75
CA PRO A 130 32.64 -10.84 -16.45
C PRO A 130 31.72 -9.91 -17.27
N ASP A 131 31.15 -10.40 -18.38
CA ASP A 131 30.34 -9.60 -19.33
C ASP A 131 29.02 -10.29 -19.73
N ASP A 132 28.47 -11.17 -18.88
CA ASP A 132 27.26 -11.94 -19.19
C ASP A 132 25.99 -11.29 -18.62
N GLU A 133 25.81 -9.99 -18.85
CA GLU A 133 24.55 -9.31 -18.55
C GLU A 133 23.55 -9.56 -19.68
N SER A 134 22.33 -10.00 -19.34
CA SER A 134 21.27 -10.19 -20.32
C SER A 134 19.93 -9.72 -19.78
N LEU A 135 19.22 -8.97 -20.61
CA LEU A 135 17.87 -8.50 -20.32
C LEU A 135 16.87 -9.64 -20.51
N THR A 136 16.06 -9.89 -19.49
CA THR A 136 15.00 -10.91 -19.55
C THR A 136 13.77 -10.45 -20.34
N SER A 137 13.78 -9.18 -20.80
CA SER A 137 12.63 -8.45 -21.36
C SER A 137 11.44 -8.32 -20.40
N ILE A 138 11.64 -8.60 -19.11
CA ILE A 138 10.65 -8.39 -18.05
C ILE A 138 10.91 -7.03 -17.43
N ARG A 139 9.91 -6.16 -17.47
CA ARG A 139 10.01 -4.75 -17.08
C ARG A 139 8.88 -4.36 -16.14
N ILE A 140 9.19 -3.59 -15.12
CA ILE A 140 8.24 -2.92 -14.26
C ILE A 140 8.18 -1.45 -14.67
N THR A 141 7.00 -0.98 -15.01
CA THR A 141 6.73 0.46 -15.19
C THR A 141 5.97 0.97 -13.98
N VAL A 142 6.45 2.07 -13.40
CA VAL A 142 5.77 2.76 -12.30
C VAL A 142 4.93 3.88 -12.87
N GLN A 143 3.63 3.87 -12.59
CA GLN A 143 2.72 4.93 -13.01
C GLN A 143 2.09 5.58 -11.79
N PRO A 144 2.28 6.90 -11.58
CA PRO A 144 1.49 7.62 -10.58
C PRO A 144 0.04 7.72 -11.06
N VAL A 145 -0.89 7.42 -10.15
CA VAL A 145 -2.33 7.49 -10.36
C VAL A 145 -2.91 8.44 -9.33
N LEU A 146 -3.67 9.42 -9.79
CA LEU A 146 -4.47 10.28 -8.92
C LEU A 146 -5.74 9.52 -8.57
N VAL A 147 -5.95 9.30 -7.27
CA VAL A 147 -7.16 8.71 -6.73
C VAL A 147 -7.98 9.83 -6.11
N ASP A 148 -9.14 10.06 -6.70
CA ASP A 148 -10.17 10.92 -6.16
C ASP A 148 -11.22 10.05 -5.46
N TYR A 149 -11.61 10.44 -4.26
CA TYR A 149 -12.64 9.75 -3.49
C TYR A 149 -13.91 10.57 -3.53
N ASP A 150 -14.95 10.05 -4.18
CA ASP A 150 -16.27 10.67 -4.22
C ASP A 150 -17.25 9.87 -3.34
N PRO A 151 -17.54 10.32 -2.11
CA PRO A 151 -18.46 9.62 -1.22
C PRO A 151 -19.91 9.64 -1.72
N ALA A 152 -20.27 10.50 -2.70
CA ALA A 152 -21.62 10.57 -3.25
C ALA A 152 -21.90 9.48 -4.31
N VAL A 153 -20.88 8.75 -4.76
CA VAL A 153 -21.00 7.65 -5.73
C VAL A 153 -21.31 6.31 -5.06
N GLU A 154 -21.06 6.18 -3.75
CA GLU A 154 -21.58 5.08 -2.93
C GLU A 154 -23.06 5.34 -2.58
N GLY A 155 -23.94 5.20 -3.57
CA GLY A 155 -25.40 5.30 -3.45
C GLY A 155 -26.13 4.15 -4.13
#